data_AF-A0A6A5EBN5-F1
#
_entry.id   AF-A0A6A5EBN5-F1
#
_cell.length_a   1.000
_cell.length_b   1.000
_cell.length_c   1.000
_cell.angle_alpha   90.00
_cell.angle_beta   90.00
_cell.angle_gamma   90.00
#
_symmetry.space_group_name_H-M   'P 1'
#
loop_
_entity.id
_entity.type
_entity.pdbx_description
1 polymer ?
#
loop_
_entity_poly.entity_id
_entity_poly.type
_entity_poly.pdbx_seq_one_letter_code
_entity_poly.pdbx_strand_id
1 'polypeptide(L)'
;MGTQVQYTASLVTELDLFDPGVPGQELETLKNSLAKLELAMNYDFVRRVGQKYFVSYKKRHSFSTAVEFCSQRGLELALPQNEDENNILTQVFGDDNKTAWINVNTNKAEGNFEADMKNRPLTFTKWGEGQPDKSIQDPGCTMLSENAVWRVTHDCSLNAYIICQM
;
A
#
# COMPACT_ATOMS: atom_id res chain seq x y z
N MET A 1 -25.07 66.24 -35.34
CA MET A 1 -24.66 64.88 -35.77
C MET A 1 -23.55 64.45 -34.84
N GLY A 2 -23.88 63.74 -33.77
CA GLY A 2 -22.92 63.27 -32.78
C GLY A 2 -22.76 61.76 -32.93
N THR A 3 -21.55 61.30 -33.22
CA THR A 3 -21.21 59.88 -33.24
C THR A 3 -20.51 59.51 -31.93
N GLN A 4 -21.12 58.57 -31.22
CA GLN A 4 -20.67 58.00 -29.96
C GLN A 4 -19.47 57.09 -30.21
N VAL A 5 -18.40 57.26 -29.43
CA VAL A 5 -17.26 56.33 -29.38
C VAL A 5 -17.66 55.16 -28.49
N GLN A 6 -17.66 53.94 -29.01
CA GLN A 6 -17.77 52.72 -28.20
C GLN A 6 -16.38 52.09 -28.05
N TYR A 7 -15.94 51.99 -26.80
CA TYR A 7 -14.84 51.14 -26.39
C TYR A 7 -15.39 49.72 -26.19
N THR A 8 -14.76 48.71 -26.79
CA THR A 8 -14.94 47.33 -26.34
C THR A 8 -13.58 46.69 -26.08
N ALA A 9 -13.49 46.07 -24.90
CA ALA A 9 -12.34 45.35 -24.40
C ALA A 9 -12.22 44.00 -25.12
N SER A 10 -11.02 43.63 -25.54
CA SER A 10 -10.64 42.24 -25.83
C SER A 10 -9.11 42.12 -25.72
N LEU A 11 -8.66 41.94 -24.48
CA LEU A 11 -7.29 41.52 -24.13
C LEU A 11 -7.40 40.15 -23.46
N VAL A 12 -7.73 39.12 -24.24
CA VAL A 12 -7.59 37.71 -23.86
C VAL A 12 -7.63 36.86 -25.13
N THR A 13 -6.55 36.92 -25.91
CA THR A 13 -6.26 35.94 -26.96
C THR A 13 -4.75 35.88 -27.08
N GLU A 14 -4.11 35.21 -26.12
CA GLU A 14 -2.75 34.69 -26.24
C GLU A 14 -2.43 33.80 -25.03
N LEU A 15 -3.25 32.75 -24.82
CA LEU A 15 -2.88 31.60 -23.98
C LEU A 15 -3.37 30.27 -24.59
N ASP A 16 -3.66 30.24 -25.90
CA ASP A 16 -3.85 28.99 -26.64
C ASP A 16 -2.50 28.49 -27.17
N LEU A 17 -1.57 28.20 -26.24
CA LEU A 17 -0.48 27.26 -26.49
C LEU A 17 -0.99 25.84 -26.22
N PHE A 18 -2.10 25.47 -26.87
CA PHE A 18 -2.40 24.06 -27.08
C PHE A 18 -1.56 23.63 -28.27
N ASP A 19 -0.36 23.12 -27.98
CA ASP A 19 0.45 22.40 -28.97
C ASP A 19 -0.36 21.16 -29.41
N PRO A 20 -0.91 21.15 -30.65
CA PRO A 20 -1.74 20.04 -31.12
C PRO A 20 -0.92 18.78 -31.43
N GLY A 21 0.41 18.83 -31.19
CA GLY A 21 1.35 17.81 -31.59
C GLY A 21 1.65 16.73 -30.56
N VAL A 22 1.27 16.86 -29.28
CA VAL A 22 1.55 15.80 -28.29
C VAL A 22 0.53 14.67 -28.45
N PRO A 23 0.88 13.52 -29.04
CA PRO A 23 -0.03 12.41 -29.17
C PRO A 23 -0.36 11.92 -27.75
N GLY A 24 -1.63 11.65 -27.44
CA GLY A 24 -2.04 11.20 -26.10
C GLY A 24 -1.21 10.03 -25.56
N GLN A 25 -0.63 9.22 -26.45
CA GLN A 25 0.29 8.13 -26.12
C GLN A 25 1.61 8.58 -25.49
N GLU A 26 2.18 9.72 -25.88
CA GLU A 26 3.39 10.29 -25.28
C GLU A 26 3.08 10.85 -23.88
N LEU A 27 1.92 11.50 -23.72
CA LEU A 27 1.47 12.01 -22.42
C LEU A 27 1.23 10.87 -21.42
N GLU A 28 0.56 9.78 -21.83
CA GLU A 28 0.37 8.61 -20.98
C GLU A 28 1.69 7.91 -20.65
N THR A 29 2.63 7.87 -21.61
CA THR A 29 3.98 7.35 -21.38
C THR A 29 4.73 8.21 -20.36
N LEU A 30 4.61 9.53 -20.45
CA LEU A 30 5.23 10.48 -19.53
C LEU A 30 4.63 10.36 -18.12
N LYS A 31 3.30 10.29 -17.99
CA LYS A 31 2.62 10.06 -16.71
C LYS A 31 3.06 8.76 -16.05
N ASN A 32 3.12 7.67 -16.82
CA ASN A 32 3.57 6.37 -16.31
C ASN A 32 5.04 6.41 -15.86
N SER A 33 5.89 7.14 -16.58
CA SER A 33 7.30 7.29 -16.23
C SER A 33 7.47 8.13 -14.98
N LEU A 34 6.70 9.22 -14.84
CA LEU A 34 6.70 10.05 -13.63
C LEU A 34 6.24 9.26 -12.41
N ALA A 35 5.13 8.52 -12.51
CA ALA A 35 4.63 7.69 -11.40
C ALA A 35 5.66 6.64 -10.95
N LYS A 36 6.39 6.02 -11.89
CA LYS A 36 7.49 5.09 -11.56
C LYS A 36 8.66 5.78 -10.86
N LEU A 37 9.03 6.98 -11.30
CA LEU A 37 10.10 7.76 -10.68
C LEU A 37 9.72 8.19 -9.26
N GLU A 38 8.49 8.65 -9.04
CA GLU A 38 7.98 8.99 -7.71
C GLU A 38 8.03 7.78 -6.77
N LEU A 39 7.65 6.59 -7.25
CA LEU A 39 7.74 5.36 -6.46
C LEU A 39 9.20 5.01 -6.12
N ALA A 40 10.11 5.08 -7.09
CA ALA A 40 11.51 4.73 -6.91
C ALA A 40 12.29 5.73 -6.03
N MET A 41 11.88 7.01 -6.02
CA MET A 41 12.48 8.03 -5.17
C MET A 41 11.99 7.95 -3.72
N ASN A 42 10.76 7.50 -3.52
CA ASN A 42 10.13 7.53 -2.19
C ASN A 42 10.22 6.21 -1.44
N TYR A 43 10.35 5.05 -2.09
CA TYR A 43 10.32 3.75 -1.43
C TYR A 43 11.53 2.90 -1.78
N ASP A 44 12.13 2.28 -0.76
CA ASP A 44 13.26 1.36 -0.92
C ASP A 44 12.83 0.01 -1.53
N PHE A 45 11.56 -0.33 -1.37
CA PHE A 45 10.94 -1.54 -1.92
C PHE A 45 9.63 -1.18 -2.60
N VAL A 46 9.51 -1.57 -3.86
CA VAL A 46 8.29 -1.43 -4.66
C VAL A 46 8.10 -2.70 -5.49
N ARG A 47 6.94 -3.32 -5.38
CA ARG A 47 6.54 -4.47 -6.19
C ARG A 47 5.09 -4.34 -6.61
N ARG A 48 4.79 -4.72 -7.85
CA ARG A 48 3.43 -4.73 -8.40
C ARG A 48 3.02 -6.17 -8.70
N VAL A 49 1.86 -6.58 -8.21
CA VAL A 49 1.23 -7.86 -8.55
C VAL A 49 -0.21 -7.58 -8.95
N GLY A 50 -0.55 -7.91 -10.20
CA GLY A 50 -1.84 -7.53 -10.77
C GLY A 50 -2.05 -6.00 -10.74
N GLN A 51 -3.08 -5.55 -10.05
CA GLN A 51 -3.41 -4.13 -9.90
C GLN A 51 -2.88 -3.49 -8.62
N LYS A 52 -2.34 -4.27 -7.68
CA LYS A 52 -1.86 -3.76 -6.40
C LYS A 52 -0.39 -3.42 -6.44
N TYR A 53 -0.03 -2.38 -5.69
CA TYR A 53 1.36 -2.06 -5.38
C TYR A 53 1.64 -2.36 -3.90
N PHE A 54 2.76 -3.02 -3.65
CA PHE A 54 3.32 -3.20 -2.31
C PHE A 54 4.58 -2.36 -2.19
N VAL A 55 4.60 -1.49 -1.18
CA VAL A 55 5.66 -0.52 -0.97
C VAL A 55 6.19 -0.55 0.47
N SER A 56 7.49 -0.32 0.63
CA SER A 56 8.11 -0.25 1.95
C SER A 56 9.34 0.65 1.93
N TYR A 57 9.54 1.37 3.04
CA TYR A 57 10.78 2.10 3.36
C TYR A 57 11.80 1.22 4.11
N LYS A 58 11.58 -0.10 4.09
CA LYS A 58 12.30 -1.11 4.89
C LYS A 58 12.38 -0.77 6.39
N LYS A 59 11.47 0.09 6.88
CA LYS A 59 11.30 0.42 8.29
C LYS A 59 10.61 -0.72 9.02
N ARG A 60 10.89 -0.79 10.32
CA ARG A 60 10.39 -1.82 11.22
C ARG A 60 9.88 -1.18 12.49
N HIS A 61 8.73 -1.62 12.97
CA HIS A 61 8.13 -1.14 14.21
C HIS A 61 7.08 -2.13 14.72
N SER A 62 6.42 -1.81 15.84
CA SER A 62 5.21 -2.46 16.34
C SER A 62 4.06 -2.45 15.32
N PHE A 63 3.09 -3.34 15.53
CA PHE A 63 1.93 -3.48 14.65
C PHE A 63 1.10 -2.17 14.55
N SER A 64 0.82 -1.54 15.68
CA SER A 64 0.03 -0.29 15.72
C SER A 64 0.68 0.82 14.91
N THR A 65 2.00 0.99 15.05
CA THR A 65 2.76 1.96 14.27
C THR A 65 2.83 1.58 12.79
N ALA A 66 2.86 0.29 12.44
CA ALA A 66 2.80 -0.14 11.05
C ALA A 66 1.48 0.27 10.38
N VAL A 67 0.35 0.05 11.06
CA VAL A 67 -0.99 0.46 10.60
C VAL A 67 -1.05 1.97 10.44
N GLU A 68 -0.62 2.73 11.45
CA GLU A 68 -0.61 4.19 11.42
C GLU A 68 0.33 4.74 10.32
N PHE A 69 1.49 4.12 10.13
CA PHE A 69 2.47 4.55 9.15
C PHE A 69 1.92 4.50 7.72
N CYS A 70 1.18 3.43 7.39
CA CYS A 70 0.53 3.30 6.09
C CYS A 70 -0.67 4.26 5.98
N SER A 71 -1.53 4.34 7.00
CA SER A 71 -2.75 5.15 6.93
C SER A 71 -2.48 6.64 6.81
N GLN A 72 -1.47 7.18 7.50
CA GLN A 72 -1.03 8.58 7.38
C GLN A 72 -0.58 8.96 5.96
N ARG A 73 -0.28 7.96 5.11
CA ARG A 73 0.12 8.13 3.71
C ARG A 73 -1.01 7.81 2.72
N GLY A 74 -2.23 7.58 3.22
CA GLY A 74 -3.36 7.16 2.40
C GLY A 74 -3.24 5.74 1.87
N LEU A 75 -2.39 4.91 2.48
CA LEU A 75 -2.18 3.51 2.13
C LEU A 75 -2.73 2.59 3.22
N GLU A 76 -2.84 1.30 2.91
CA GLU A 76 -3.24 0.28 3.89
C GLU A 76 -2.05 -0.59 4.27
N LEU A 77 -2.05 -1.17 5.48
CA LEU A 77 -1.09 -2.23 5.78
C LEU A 77 -1.37 -3.42 4.84
N ALA A 78 -0.32 -4.07 4.34
CA ALA A 78 -0.45 -5.11 3.33
C ALA A 78 -1.26 -6.32 3.82
N LEU A 79 -2.17 -6.80 2.97
CA LEU A 79 -2.88 -8.08 3.13
C LEU A 79 -2.85 -8.82 1.78
N PRO A 80 -1.96 -9.82 1.64
CA PRO A 80 -1.91 -10.58 0.40
C PRO A 80 -3.19 -11.41 0.22
N GLN A 81 -3.76 -11.39 -0.98
CA GLN A 81 -5.02 -12.05 -1.34
C GLN A 81 -4.84 -13.24 -2.29
N ASN A 82 -3.59 -13.61 -2.60
CA ASN A 82 -3.22 -14.79 -3.38
C ASN A 82 -1.75 -15.15 -3.13
N GLU A 83 -1.33 -16.29 -3.68
CA GLU A 83 0.02 -16.84 -3.49
C GLU A 83 1.13 -15.90 -4.04
N ASP A 84 0.90 -15.25 -5.19
CA ASP A 84 1.88 -14.36 -5.82
C ASP A 84 2.10 -13.10 -4.98
N GLU A 85 1.01 -12.48 -4.51
CA GLU A 85 1.05 -11.37 -3.57
C GLU A 85 1.74 -11.78 -2.27
N ASN A 86 1.47 -12.98 -1.76
CA ASN A 86 2.08 -13.45 -0.51
C ASN A 86 3.59 -13.64 -0.62
N ASN A 87 4.03 -14.26 -1.72
CA ASN A 87 5.44 -14.53 -1.97
C ASN A 87 6.23 -13.26 -2.23
N ILE A 88 5.65 -12.25 -2.90
CA ILE A 88 6.38 -11.01 -3.20
C ILE A 88 6.74 -10.22 -1.93
N LEU A 89 5.93 -10.31 -0.87
CA LEU A 89 6.20 -9.63 0.40
C LEU A 89 7.50 -10.09 1.05
N THR A 90 7.89 -11.36 0.84
CA THR A 90 9.14 -11.90 1.39
C THR A 90 10.40 -11.19 0.85
N GLN A 91 10.31 -10.57 -0.32
CA GLN A 91 11.43 -9.88 -0.95
C GLN A 91 11.80 -8.56 -0.27
N VAL A 92 11.00 -8.07 0.69
CA VAL A 92 11.35 -6.89 1.49
C VAL A 92 12.49 -7.17 2.46
N PHE A 93 12.66 -8.45 2.86
CA PHE A 93 13.53 -8.82 3.95
C PHE A 93 15.01 -8.56 3.65
N GLY A 94 15.71 -8.03 4.65
CA GLY A 94 17.17 -8.00 4.67
C GLY A 94 17.72 -9.23 5.38
N ASP A 95 18.92 -9.07 5.96
CA ASP A 95 19.63 -10.18 6.59
C ASP A 95 19.00 -10.61 7.93
N ASP A 96 18.43 -9.65 8.69
CA ASP A 96 17.95 -9.89 10.06
C ASP A 96 16.43 -9.80 10.23
N ASN A 97 15.89 -10.69 11.07
CA ASN A 97 14.51 -10.71 11.57
C ASN A 97 13.47 -10.53 10.44
N LYS A 98 13.37 -11.59 9.63
CA LYS A 98 12.63 -11.64 8.36
C LYS A 98 11.14 -11.89 8.59
N THR A 99 10.51 -10.92 9.24
CA THR A 99 9.07 -10.91 9.49
C THR A 99 8.46 -9.57 9.12
N ALA A 100 7.26 -9.58 8.55
CA ALA A 100 6.47 -8.39 8.23
C ALA A 100 5.10 -8.46 8.89
N TRP A 101 4.54 -7.33 9.29
CA TRP A 101 3.15 -7.25 9.72
C TRP A 101 2.20 -7.36 8.52
N ILE A 102 1.08 -8.06 8.68
CA ILE A 102 0.01 -8.12 7.69
C ILE A 102 -1.35 -7.76 8.32
N ASN A 103 -2.25 -7.22 7.51
CA ASN A 103 -3.47 -6.54 7.94
C ASN A 103 -4.64 -7.50 8.21
N VAL A 104 -4.45 -8.41 9.17
CA VAL A 104 -5.48 -9.31 9.71
C VAL A 104 -6.03 -8.71 11.01
N ASN A 105 -7.33 -8.87 11.27
CA ASN A 105 -7.98 -8.38 12.49
C ASN A 105 -7.28 -8.94 13.73
N THR A 106 -7.03 -8.07 14.72
CA THR A 106 -6.36 -8.44 15.97
C THR A 106 -7.28 -8.99 17.05
N ASN A 107 -8.60 -8.95 16.82
CA ASN A 107 -9.64 -9.37 17.74
C ASN A 107 -10.22 -10.74 17.34
N LYS A 108 -9.97 -11.75 18.16
CA LYS A 108 -10.47 -13.11 18.05
C LYS A 108 -11.97 -13.18 18.24
N ALA A 109 -12.56 -12.30 19.05
CA ALA A 109 -14.02 -12.23 19.17
C ALA A 109 -14.71 -11.80 17.85
N GLU A 110 -13.99 -11.10 16.96
CA GLU A 110 -14.49 -10.62 15.67
C GLU A 110 -14.36 -11.67 14.53
N GLY A 111 -13.98 -12.90 14.85
CA GLY A 111 -13.92 -13.99 13.88
C GLY A 111 -12.61 -14.77 13.88
N ASN A 112 -11.91 -14.86 15.01
CA ASN A 112 -10.76 -15.75 15.20
C ASN A 112 -9.67 -15.62 14.11
N PHE A 113 -9.28 -14.38 13.78
CA PHE A 113 -8.28 -14.07 12.75
C PHE A 113 -8.71 -14.45 11.31
N GLU A 114 -10.02 -14.60 11.05
CA GLU A 114 -10.58 -14.91 9.72
C GLU A 114 -11.06 -13.66 8.96
N ALA A 115 -10.83 -12.47 9.49
CA ALA A 115 -11.19 -11.20 8.87
C ALA A 115 -10.01 -10.22 8.82
N ASP A 116 -10.08 -9.24 7.92
CA ASP A 116 -9.18 -8.09 7.90
C ASP A 116 -9.57 -7.03 8.96
N MET A 117 -8.73 -6.00 9.13
CA MET A 117 -9.01 -4.90 10.08
C MET A 117 -10.28 -4.08 9.77
N LYS A 118 -10.96 -4.34 8.64
CA LYS A 118 -12.25 -3.74 8.28
C LYS A 118 -13.41 -4.73 8.41
N ASN A 119 -13.20 -5.86 9.09
CA ASN A 119 -14.18 -6.92 9.30
C ASN A 119 -14.68 -7.58 8.00
N ARG A 120 -13.86 -7.59 6.95
CA ARG A 120 -14.13 -8.35 5.73
C ARG A 120 -13.47 -9.73 5.84
N PRO A 121 -14.17 -10.82 5.47
CA PRO A 121 -13.58 -12.16 5.49
C PRO A 121 -12.31 -12.26 4.63
N LEU A 122 -11.32 -13.00 5.14
CA LEU A 122 -10.11 -13.30 4.39
C LEU A 122 -10.42 -14.22 3.21
N THR A 123 -9.99 -13.84 2.01
CA THR A 123 -10.16 -14.63 0.79
C THR A 123 -8.98 -15.55 0.51
N PHE A 124 -7.87 -15.33 1.19
CA PHE A 124 -6.65 -16.12 1.11
C PHE A 124 -6.01 -16.15 2.49
N THR A 125 -5.44 -17.31 2.85
CA THR A 125 -4.65 -17.46 4.07
C THR A 125 -3.47 -18.39 3.78
N LYS A 126 -2.35 -18.16 4.47
CA LYS A 126 -1.17 -19.03 4.40
C LYS A 126 -0.64 -19.32 5.80
N TRP A 127 -1.52 -19.76 6.69
CA TRP A 127 -1.15 -20.09 8.07
C TRP A 127 -0.05 -21.15 8.12
N GLY A 128 0.95 -20.92 8.97
CA GLY A 128 1.93 -21.95 9.32
C GLY A 128 1.29 -23.09 10.09
N GLU A 129 2.03 -24.19 10.25
CA GLU A 129 1.55 -25.34 11.01
C GLU A 129 1.13 -24.93 12.43
N GLY A 130 -0.08 -25.35 12.83
CA GLY A 130 -0.66 -25.02 14.14
C GLY A 130 -1.16 -23.58 14.31
N GLN A 131 -1.17 -22.77 13.24
CA GLN A 131 -1.67 -21.39 13.27
C GLN A 131 -3.06 -21.27 12.59
N PRO A 132 -3.89 -20.28 12.99
CA PRO A 132 -3.71 -19.43 14.17
C PRO A 132 -3.78 -20.25 15.47
N ASP A 133 -2.88 -19.98 16.40
CA ASP A 133 -2.86 -20.66 17.70
C ASP A 133 -4.09 -20.27 18.52
N LYS A 134 -4.98 -21.24 18.78
CA LYS A 134 -6.22 -21.04 19.53
C LYS A 134 -5.98 -20.68 21.00
N SER A 135 -4.78 -20.82 21.53
CA SER A 135 -4.45 -20.37 22.88
C SER A 135 -4.22 -18.86 22.96
N ILE A 136 -3.85 -18.22 21.84
CA ILE A 136 -3.67 -16.77 21.79
C ILE A 136 -5.03 -16.10 22.01
N GLN A 137 -5.06 -15.21 22.99
CA GLN A 137 -6.18 -14.31 23.28
C GLN A 137 -5.89 -12.94 22.68
N ASP A 138 -6.84 -12.02 22.84
CA ASP A 138 -6.75 -10.69 22.27
C ASP A 138 -5.90 -9.72 23.11
N PRO A 139 -5.13 -8.82 22.45
CA PRO A 139 -4.95 -8.73 21.00
C PRO A 139 -3.92 -9.74 20.45
N GLY A 140 -4.19 -10.29 19.26
CA GLY A 140 -3.23 -11.11 18.50
C GLY A 140 -2.86 -10.46 17.16
N CYS A 141 -1.57 -10.20 16.91
CA CYS A 141 -1.12 -9.59 15.66
C CYS A 141 -0.55 -10.63 14.69
N THR A 142 -0.83 -10.48 13.40
CA THR A 142 -0.41 -11.46 12.40
C THR A 142 0.86 -11.02 11.67
N MET A 143 1.84 -11.92 11.62
CA MET A 143 3.08 -11.74 10.87
C MET A 143 3.21 -12.74 9.73
N LEU A 144 3.80 -12.28 8.64
CA LEU A 144 4.34 -13.09 7.56
C LEU A 144 5.85 -13.30 7.77
N SER A 145 6.35 -14.51 7.53
CA SER A 145 7.76 -14.89 7.65
C SER A 145 8.48 -15.03 6.29
N GLU A 146 9.80 -15.22 6.30
CA GLU A 146 10.59 -15.45 5.07
C GLU A 146 10.12 -16.63 4.22
N ASN A 147 9.48 -17.63 4.84
CA ASN A 147 8.91 -18.79 4.14
C ASN A 147 7.50 -18.52 3.62
N ALA A 148 7.07 -17.27 3.58
CA ALA A 148 5.75 -16.82 3.17
C ALA A 148 4.59 -17.40 4.00
N VAL A 149 4.85 -17.94 5.20
CA VAL A 149 3.81 -18.46 6.10
C VAL A 149 3.46 -17.47 7.20
N TRP A 150 2.20 -17.49 7.63
CA TRP A 150 1.62 -16.56 8.59
C TRP A 150 1.57 -17.18 9.98
N ARG A 151 1.75 -16.34 10.99
CA ARG A 151 1.56 -16.72 12.40
C ARG A 151 0.95 -15.59 13.18
N VAL A 152 0.16 -15.92 14.19
CA VAL A 152 -0.31 -14.96 15.17
C VAL A 152 0.70 -14.88 16.31
N THR A 153 0.90 -13.67 16.85
CA THR A 153 1.66 -13.43 18.08
C THR A 153 0.80 -12.65 19.06
N HIS A 154 0.97 -12.89 20.36
CA HIS A 154 0.40 -12.03 21.39
C HIS A 154 1.22 -10.74 21.58
N ASP A 155 2.52 -10.78 21.23
CA ASP A 155 3.38 -9.60 21.33
C ASP A 155 3.33 -8.76 20.04
N CYS A 156 2.38 -7.83 20.00
CA CYS A 156 2.22 -6.84 18.94
C CYS A 156 3.29 -5.71 18.95
N SER A 157 4.17 -5.69 19.97
CA SER A 157 5.23 -4.69 20.10
C SER A 157 6.51 -5.05 19.36
N LEU A 158 6.59 -6.29 18.84
CA LEU A 158 7.73 -6.77 18.06
C LEU A 158 8.06 -5.85 16.88
N ASN A 159 9.35 -5.72 16.59
CA ASN A 159 9.81 -4.96 15.43
C ASN A 159 9.76 -5.82 14.17
N ALA A 160 8.74 -5.64 13.34
CA ALA A 160 8.61 -6.31 12.04
C ALA A 160 8.52 -5.28 10.91
N TYR A 161 8.87 -5.70 9.69
CA TYR A 161 8.82 -4.85 8.50
C TYR A 161 7.41 -4.30 8.26
N ILE A 162 7.36 -3.03 7.92
CA ILE A 162 6.15 -2.32 7.52
C ILE A 162 6.06 -2.37 6.00
N ILE A 163 5.03 -3.03 5.48
CA ILE A 163 4.73 -3.04 4.05
C ILE A 163 3.33 -2.47 3.88
N CYS A 164 3.20 -1.44 3.06
CA CYS A 164 1.92 -0.85 2.73
C CYS A 164 1.45 -1.33 1.36
N GLN A 165 0.14 -1.32 1.14
CA GLN A 165 -0.49 -1.61 -0.14
C GLN A 165 -1.31 -0.42 -0.63
N MET A 166 -1.39 -0.30 -1.96
CA MET A 166 -2.27 0.59 -2.72
C MET A 166 -3.24 -0.23 -3.57
#